data_AF-A0A819CE65-F1
#
_entry.id   AF-A0A819CE65-F1
#
_cell.length_a   1.000
_cell.length_b   1.000
_cell.length_c   1.000
_cell.angle_alpha   90.00
_cell.angle_beta   90.00
_cell.angle_gamma   90.00
#
_symmetry.space_group_name_H-M   'P 1'
#
loop_
_entity.id
_entity.type
_entity.pdbx_description
1 polymer ?
#
loop_
_entity_poly.entity_id
_entity_poly.type
_entity_poly.pdbx_seq_one_letter_code
_entity_poly.pdbx_strand_id
1 'polypeptide(L)'
;MNDNFEQLVNALSITPLSIDILSKLTLLIEQQTFESDPLFISQSIQSLLVLENWAWQRLSYDSHQWISQSSYLTLFHTLSSFNKNLIINFDNIEVETKALLLISCTVDQVNSIFEGINQSNDDNDRFIAIISVWFDNLAFFINEDPRFDTSPIIYHINQYVGRNYVMTDQFKFYLTQLQQQSNLPKSIFTTKQLFYIKTFSLSLTS
;
A
#
# COMPACT_ATOMS: atom_id res chain seq x y z
N MET A 1 28.47 -13.01 -1.60
CA MET A 1 27.53 -12.00 -1.09
C MET A 1 26.20 -12.20 -1.81
N ASN A 2 25.52 -13.30 -1.50
CA ASN A 2 24.28 -13.70 -2.15
C ASN A 2 23.50 -14.54 -1.12
N ASP A 3 23.14 -13.92 0.01
CA ASP A 3 21.94 -14.40 0.70
C ASP A 3 20.83 -14.15 -0.32
N ASN A 4 20.48 -15.19 -1.11
CA ASN A 4 19.62 -15.07 -2.27
C ASN A 4 18.32 -14.39 -1.79
N PHE A 5 17.90 -13.29 -2.42
CA PHE A 5 16.69 -12.55 -2.02
C PHE A 5 15.51 -13.51 -1.77
N GLU A 6 15.40 -14.55 -2.60
CA GLU A 6 14.49 -15.68 -2.43
C GLU A 6 14.60 -16.39 -1.07
N GLN A 7 15.80 -16.67 -0.57
CA GLN A 7 16.01 -17.29 0.75
C GLN A 7 15.52 -16.38 1.88
N LEU A 8 15.74 -15.06 1.77
CA LEU A 8 15.26 -14.10 2.76
C LEU A 8 13.73 -14.03 2.78
N VAL A 9 13.12 -14.02 1.58
CA VAL A 9 11.66 -14.05 1.42
C VAL A 9 11.09 -15.37 1.96
N ASN A 10 11.70 -16.50 1.65
CA ASN A 10 11.27 -17.81 2.17
C ASN A 10 11.31 -17.87 3.70
N ALA A 11 12.27 -17.17 4.31
CA ALA A 11 12.41 -17.12 5.76
C ALA A 11 11.29 -16.31 6.46
N LEU A 12 10.50 -15.52 5.72
CA LEU A 12 9.32 -14.80 6.26
C LEU A 12 8.22 -15.74 6.78
N SER A 13 8.21 -16.98 6.30
CA SER A 13 7.26 -18.03 6.74
C SER A 13 7.66 -18.69 8.07
N ILE A 14 8.88 -18.46 8.55
CA ILE A 14 9.44 -19.12 9.74
C ILE A 14 9.09 -18.29 10.98
N THR A 15 8.43 -18.92 11.95
CA THR A 15 8.10 -18.32 13.24
C THR A 15 8.98 -18.87 14.37
N PRO A 16 9.57 -18.03 15.24
CA PRO A 16 9.49 -16.56 15.24
C PRO A 16 10.34 -15.92 14.14
N LEU A 17 9.83 -14.84 13.54
CA LEU A 17 10.54 -14.13 12.48
C LEU A 17 11.71 -13.32 13.06
N SER A 18 12.90 -13.52 12.53
CA SER A 18 14.09 -12.76 12.94
C SER A 18 14.03 -11.32 12.42
N ILE A 19 14.33 -10.36 13.30
CA ILE A 19 14.50 -8.94 12.96
C ILE A 19 15.64 -8.75 11.93
N ASP A 20 16.64 -9.63 11.93
CA ASP A 20 17.74 -9.58 10.97
C ASP A 20 17.26 -9.86 9.55
N ILE A 21 16.25 -10.73 9.38
CA ILE A 21 15.66 -11.01 8.06
C ILE A 21 14.97 -9.75 7.53
N LEU A 22 14.17 -9.07 8.37
CA LEU A 22 13.50 -7.82 8.02
C LEU A 22 14.50 -6.73 7.64
N SER A 23 15.59 -6.60 8.41
CA SER A 23 16.64 -5.62 8.15
C SER A 23 17.37 -5.89 6.84
N LYS A 24 17.71 -7.16 6.54
CA LYS A 24 18.35 -7.55 5.29
C LYS A 24 17.43 -7.33 4.08
N LEU A 25 16.16 -7.69 4.18
CA LEU A 25 15.17 -7.42 3.14
C LEU A 25 15.02 -5.92 2.89
N THR A 26 14.94 -5.13 3.97
CA THR A 26 14.85 -3.66 3.87
C THR A 26 16.03 -3.10 3.10
N LEU A 27 17.26 -3.47 3.46
CA LEU A 27 18.47 -2.98 2.79
C LEU A 27 18.52 -3.37 1.31
N LEU A 28 18.15 -4.61 0.97
CA LEU A 28 18.11 -5.06 -0.41
C LEU A 28 17.09 -4.27 -1.23
N ILE A 29 15.85 -4.15 -0.76
CA ILE A 29 14.80 -3.43 -1.48
C ILE A 29 15.14 -1.94 -1.58
N GLU A 30 15.69 -1.34 -0.52
CA GLU A 30 16.12 0.05 -0.54
C GLU A 30 17.21 0.28 -1.59
N GLN A 31 18.22 -0.59 -1.66
CA GLN A 31 19.25 -0.52 -2.68
C GLN A 31 18.65 -0.61 -4.10
N GLN A 32 17.75 -1.56 -4.33
CA GLN A 32 17.08 -1.73 -5.63
C GLN A 32 16.14 -0.56 -5.97
N THR A 33 15.60 0.12 -4.96
CA THR A 33 14.82 1.34 -5.14
C THR A 33 15.70 2.48 -5.66
N PHE A 34 16.94 2.61 -5.20
CA PHE A 34 17.82 3.69 -5.67
C PHE A 34 18.52 3.35 -6.99
N GLU A 35 18.98 2.11 -7.16
CA GLU A 35 19.73 1.68 -8.34
C GLU A 35 18.84 1.49 -9.58
N SER A 36 17.53 1.28 -9.38
CA SER A 36 16.53 1.12 -10.43
C SER A 36 16.88 0.03 -11.47
N ASP A 37 17.40 -1.12 -11.02
CA ASP A 37 17.81 -2.22 -11.90
C ASP A 37 16.61 -3.06 -12.37
N PRO A 38 16.19 -3.01 -13.65
CA PRO A 38 15.07 -3.80 -14.15
C PRO A 38 15.36 -5.31 -14.15
N LEU A 39 16.64 -5.70 -14.15
CA LEU A 39 17.03 -7.11 -14.08
C LEU A 39 16.65 -7.73 -12.75
N PHE A 40 16.75 -6.98 -11.65
CA PHE A 40 16.33 -7.45 -10.34
C PHE A 40 14.85 -7.85 -10.34
N ILE A 41 13.98 -7.00 -10.90
CA ILE A 41 12.53 -7.26 -10.97
C ILE A 41 12.25 -8.52 -11.79
N SER A 42 12.81 -8.61 -12.99
CA SER A 42 12.57 -9.77 -13.88
C SER A 42 13.09 -11.08 -13.31
N GLN A 43 14.24 -11.06 -12.62
CA GLN A 43 14.83 -12.26 -12.01
C GLN A 43 14.17 -12.65 -10.68
N SER A 44 13.63 -11.67 -9.95
CA SER A 44 13.11 -11.86 -8.59
C SER A 44 11.59 -11.77 -8.51
N ILE A 45 10.88 -11.78 -9.64
CA ILE A 45 9.43 -11.50 -9.69
C ILE A 45 8.63 -12.38 -8.73
N GLN A 46 8.93 -13.67 -8.67
CA GLN A 46 8.23 -14.61 -7.79
C GLN A 46 8.47 -14.29 -6.32
N SER A 47 9.71 -13.97 -5.95
CA SER A 47 10.09 -13.60 -4.59
C SER A 47 9.48 -12.25 -4.19
N LEU A 48 9.42 -11.29 -5.13
CA LEU A 48 8.74 -10.02 -4.92
C LEU A 48 7.24 -10.21 -4.70
N LEU A 49 6.58 -11.07 -5.49
CA LEU A 49 5.17 -11.41 -5.28
C LEU A 49 4.94 -12.04 -3.91
N VAL A 50 5.81 -12.94 -3.46
CA VAL A 50 5.69 -13.53 -2.12
C VAL A 50 5.87 -12.46 -1.03
N LEU A 51 6.81 -11.54 -1.20
CA LEU A 51 7.04 -10.44 -0.26
C LEU A 51 5.86 -9.46 -0.19
N GLU A 52 5.31 -9.06 -1.34
CA GLU A 52 4.12 -8.20 -1.43
C GLU A 52 2.89 -8.87 -0.82
N ASN A 53 2.66 -10.15 -1.14
CA ASN A 53 1.59 -10.94 -0.53
C ASN A 53 1.73 -11.03 0.99
N TRP A 54 2.94 -11.30 1.47
CA TRP A 54 3.24 -11.34 2.90
C TRP A 54 2.95 -9.98 3.56
N ALA A 55 3.34 -8.88 2.91
CA ALA A 55 3.10 -7.54 3.44
C ALA A 55 1.60 -7.23 3.53
N TRP A 56 0.82 -7.52 2.49
CA TRP A 56 -0.64 -7.41 2.53
C TRP A 56 -1.27 -8.27 3.62
N GLN A 57 -0.81 -9.50 3.81
CA GLN A 57 -1.28 -10.36 4.91
C GLN A 57 -1.02 -9.73 6.27
N ARG A 58 0.19 -9.20 6.51
CA ARG A 58 0.56 -8.56 7.78
C ARG A 58 -0.15 -7.23 8.03
N LEU A 59 -0.48 -6.49 6.97
CA LEU A 59 -1.28 -5.27 7.06
C LEU A 59 -2.77 -5.59 7.31
N SER A 60 -3.23 -6.77 6.93
CA SER A 60 -4.63 -7.18 7.08
C SER A 60 -4.94 -7.85 8.42
N TYR A 61 -3.98 -8.60 8.98
CA TYR A 61 -4.17 -9.40 10.18
C TYR A 61 -3.20 -8.98 11.30
N ASP A 62 -3.75 -8.73 12.49
CA ASP A 62 -3.00 -8.35 13.69
C ASP A 62 -2.08 -7.13 13.49
N SER A 63 -2.49 -6.19 12.63
CA SER A 63 -1.67 -5.06 12.17
C SER A 63 -1.07 -4.23 13.33
N HIS A 64 -1.85 -4.04 14.40
CA HIS A 64 -1.41 -3.32 15.61
C HIS A 64 -0.21 -3.98 16.32
N GLN A 65 -0.06 -5.30 16.24
CA GLN A 65 1.08 -6.00 16.87
C GLN A 65 2.40 -5.65 16.15
N TRP A 66 2.37 -5.56 14.82
CA TRP A 66 3.57 -5.39 14.00
C TRP A 66 3.95 -3.92 13.81
N ILE A 67 2.97 -3.03 13.70
CA ILE A 67 3.19 -1.58 13.52
C ILE A 67 3.83 -0.90 14.73
N SER A 68 3.80 -1.53 15.89
CA SER A 68 4.55 -1.06 17.05
C SER A 68 6.07 -1.29 16.93
N GLN A 69 6.51 -2.16 16.02
CA GLN A 69 7.91 -2.55 15.84
C GLN A 69 8.55 -1.78 14.69
N SER A 70 9.65 -1.08 14.98
CA SER A 70 10.33 -0.21 14.00
C SER A 70 10.76 -0.95 12.74
N SER A 71 11.26 -2.20 12.85
CA SER A 71 11.73 -2.96 11.70
C SER A 71 10.63 -3.28 10.68
N TYR A 72 9.41 -3.55 11.15
CA TYR A 72 8.26 -3.76 10.26
C TYR A 72 7.85 -2.46 9.58
N LEU A 73 7.77 -1.37 10.35
CA LEU A 73 7.45 -0.05 9.80
C LEU A 73 8.44 0.37 8.72
N THR A 74 9.75 0.22 8.98
CA THR A 74 10.78 0.54 8.01
C THR A 74 10.62 -0.30 6.75
N LEU A 75 10.43 -1.61 6.88
CA LEU A 75 10.22 -2.48 5.72
C LEU A 75 8.99 -2.07 4.90
N PHE A 76 7.84 -1.79 5.54
CA PHE A 76 6.63 -1.38 4.82
C PHE A 76 6.78 -0.02 4.12
N HIS A 77 7.49 0.92 4.74
CA HIS A 77 7.83 2.19 4.10
C HIS A 77 8.76 1.99 2.90
N THR A 78 9.78 1.15 3.04
CA THR A 78 10.71 0.83 1.96
C THR A 78 9.99 0.14 0.80
N LEU A 79 9.11 -0.84 1.08
CA LEU A 79 8.27 -1.48 0.06
C LEU A 79 7.34 -0.49 -0.63
N SER A 80 6.68 0.40 0.13
CA SER A 80 5.83 1.43 -0.47
C SER A 80 6.61 2.38 -1.39
N SER A 81 7.88 2.68 -1.05
CA SER A 81 8.75 3.53 -1.86
C SER A 81 9.19 2.80 -3.12
N PHE A 82 9.56 1.53 -2.98
CA PHE A 82 9.87 0.64 -4.10
C PHE A 82 8.69 0.54 -5.07
N ASN A 83 7.47 0.30 -4.56
CA ASN A 83 6.26 0.21 -5.37
C ASN A 83 5.94 1.50 -6.12
N LYS A 84 6.12 2.65 -5.48
CA LYS A 84 5.99 3.94 -6.17
C LYS A 84 7.04 4.08 -7.27
N ASN A 85 8.28 3.67 -7.00
CA ASN A 85 9.36 3.74 -7.95
C ASN A 85 9.12 2.82 -9.16
N LEU A 86 8.61 1.60 -8.92
CA LEU A 86 8.17 0.65 -9.94
C LEU A 86 7.19 1.27 -10.94
N ILE A 87 6.27 2.10 -10.45
CA ILE A 87 5.30 2.78 -11.31
C ILE A 87 6.01 3.86 -12.15
N ILE A 88 6.80 4.73 -11.52
CA ILE A 88 7.32 5.97 -12.15
C ILE A 88 8.55 5.75 -13.03
N ASN A 89 9.51 4.93 -12.59
CA ASN A 89 10.86 4.92 -13.16
C ASN A 89 11.23 3.64 -13.93
N PHE A 90 10.37 2.61 -13.92
CA PHE A 90 10.64 1.34 -14.60
C PHE A 90 9.77 1.17 -15.85
N ASP A 91 10.04 1.96 -16.89
CA ASP A 91 9.31 1.90 -18.17
C ASP A 91 9.53 0.57 -18.93
N ASN A 92 10.64 -0.10 -18.66
CA ASN A 92 11.03 -1.35 -19.31
C ASN A 92 10.35 -2.60 -18.73
N ILE A 93 9.53 -2.45 -17.69
CA ILE A 93 8.78 -3.54 -17.08
C ILE A 93 7.34 -3.48 -17.60
N GLU A 94 6.87 -4.61 -18.14
CA GLU A 94 5.49 -4.75 -18.63
C GLU A 94 4.48 -4.35 -17.55
N VAL A 95 3.48 -3.59 -17.95
CA VAL A 95 2.44 -3.07 -17.05
C VAL A 95 1.67 -4.20 -16.35
N GLU A 96 1.45 -5.33 -17.02
CA GLU A 96 0.83 -6.52 -16.43
C GLU A 96 1.67 -7.07 -15.27
N THR A 97 3.00 -7.00 -15.38
CA THR A 97 3.92 -7.38 -14.30
C THR A 97 3.85 -6.39 -13.14
N LYS A 98 3.75 -5.09 -13.42
CA LYS A 98 3.52 -4.06 -12.38
C LYS A 98 2.19 -4.31 -11.66
N ALA A 99 1.13 -4.59 -12.40
CA ALA A 99 -0.19 -4.87 -11.86
C ALA A 99 -0.19 -6.10 -10.92
N LEU A 100 0.52 -7.17 -11.29
CA LEU A 100 0.66 -8.37 -10.46
C LEU A 100 1.31 -8.07 -9.10
N LEU A 101 2.31 -7.18 -9.06
CA LEU A 101 2.99 -6.79 -7.83
C LEU A 101 2.12 -5.86 -6.98
N LEU A 102 1.57 -4.81 -7.60
CA LEU A 102 0.86 -3.74 -6.92
C LEU A 102 -0.54 -4.16 -6.46
N ILE A 103 -1.23 -4.99 -7.24
CA ILE A 103 -2.58 -5.51 -6.96
C ILE A 103 -2.51 -6.99 -6.54
N SER A 104 -1.62 -7.29 -5.61
CA SER A 104 -1.39 -8.63 -5.07
C SER A 104 -2.35 -9.01 -3.93
N CYS A 105 -3.17 -8.07 -3.44
CA CYS A 105 -4.10 -8.34 -2.35
C CYS A 105 -5.38 -9.07 -2.78
N THR A 106 -6.05 -9.65 -1.79
CA THR A 106 -7.35 -10.31 -1.90
C THR A 106 -8.47 -9.43 -1.36
N VAL A 107 -9.71 -9.71 -1.75
CA VAL A 107 -10.90 -9.03 -1.23
C VAL A 107 -10.99 -9.14 0.29
N ASP A 108 -10.66 -10.30 0.85
CA ASP A 108 -10.72 -10.54 2.30
C ASP A 108 -9.69 -9.70 3.07
N GLN A 109 -8.47 -9.56 2.51
CA GLN A 109 -7.44 -8.67 3.06
C GLN A 109 -7.90 -7.21 3.06
N VAL A 110 -8.45 -6.75 1.93
CA VAL A 110 -9.00 -5.39 1.80
C VAL A 110 -10.13 -5.15 2.81
N ASN A 111 -11.05 -6.12 2.98
CA ASN A 111 -12.11 -6.04 3.97
C ASN A 111 -11.56 -5.95 5.40
N SER A 112 -10.57 -6.77 5.73
CA SER A 112 -9.95 -6.78 7.05
C SER A 112 -9.26 -5.45 7.36
N ILE A 113 -8.62 -4.84 6.36
CA ILE A 113 -8.06 -3.49 6.47
C ILE A 113 -9.14 -2.47 6.78
N PHE A 114 -10.23 -2.44 6.00
CA PHE A 114 -11.31 -1.49 6.23
C PHE A 114 -12.00 -1.68 7.58
N GLU A 115 -12.16 -2.92 8.01
CA GLU A 115 -12.65 -3.25 9.35
C GLU A 115 -11.73 -2.71 10.43
N GLY A 116 -10.41 -2.95 10.32
CA GLY A 116 -9.42 -2.42 11.26
C GLY A 116 -9.40 -0.89 11.33
N ILE A 117 -9.52 -0.22 10.17
CA ILE A 117 -9.65 1.24 10.11
C ILE A 117 -10.91 1.68 10.86
N ASN A 118 -12.05 1.03 10.62
CA ASN A 118 -13.32 1.39 11.25
C ASN A 118 -13.33 1.14 12.76
N GLN A 119 -12.69 0.08 13.24
CA GLN A 119 -12.57 -0.25 14.65
C GLN A 119 -11.59 0.64 15.42
N SER A 120 -10.63 1.27 14.72
CA SER A 120 -9.68 2.18 15.36
C SER A 120 -10.36 3.46 15.86
N ASN A 121 -10.21 3.72 17.17
CA ASN A 121 -10.66 4.94 17.84
C ASN A 121 -9.63 6.08 17.76
N ASP A 122 -8.44 5.82 17.22
CA ASP A 122 -7.41 6.83 16.99
C ASP A 122 -7.48 7.31 15.53
N ASP A 123 -7.97 8.53 15.34
CA ASP A 123 -8.06 9.12 14.00
C ASP A 123 -6.69 9.38 13.34
N ASN A 124 -5.59 9.31 14.12
CA ASN A 124 -4.20 9.47 13.67
C ASN A 124 -3.37 8.18 13.80
N ASP A 125 -4.04 7.03 13.82
CA ASP A 125 -3.40 5.72 13.95
C ASP A 125 -2.31 5.48 12.90
N ARG A 126 -1.16 4.99 13.36
CA ARG A 126 0.00 4.66 12.50
C ARG A 126 -0.34 3.59 11.48
N PHE A 127 -1.22 2.65 11.81
CA PHE A 127 -1.72 1.66 10.86
C PHE A 127 -2.38 2.34 9.65
N ILE A 128 -3.27 3.29 9.92
CA ILE A 128 -3.99 4.03 8.89
C ILE A 128 -2.99 4.84 8.03
N ALA A 129 -1.95 5.40 8.66
CA ALA A 129 -0.91 6.13 7.95
C ALA A 129 -0.15 5.25 6.95
N ILE A 130 0.26 4.04 7.37
CA ILE A 130 0.97 3.09 6.49
C ILE A 130 0.08 2.63 5.35
N ILE A 131 -1.14 2.17 5.66
CA ILE A 131 -2.02 1.61 4.64
C ILE A 131 -2.49 2.68 3.65
N SER A 132 -2.60 3.94 4.06
CA SER A 132 -2.83 5.06 3.15
C SER A 132 -1.77 5.16 2.07
N VAL A 133 -0.49 4.94 2.37
CA VAL A 133 0.56 5.02 1.34
C VAL A 133 0.41 3.91 0.31
N TRP A 134 0.00 2.72 0.74
CA TRP A 134 -0.24 1.59 -0.16
C TRP A 134 -1.42 1.85 -1.11
N PHE A 135 -2.52 2.38 -0.57
CA PHE A 135 -3.68 2.77 -1.38
C PHE A 135 -3.38 3.98 -2.27
N ASP A 136 -2.51 4.91 -1.85
CA ASP A 136 -2.04 6.01 -2.70
C ASP A 136 -1.26 5.50 -3.91
N ASN A 137 -0.38 4.49 -3.71
CA ASN A 137 0.35 3.86 -4.80
C ASN A 137 -0.59 3.13 -5.77
N LEU A 138 -1.60 2.42 -5.26
CA LEU A 138 -2.64 1.82 -6.08
C LEU A 138 -3.37 2.88 -6.91
N ALA A 139 -3.78 3.99 -6.28
CA ALA A 139 -4.46 5.08 -6.97
C ALA A 139 -3.58 5.69 -8.07
N PHE A 140 -2.31 5.89 -7.78
CA PHE A 140 -1.34 6.38 -8.75
C PHE A 140 -1.20 5.41 -9.94
N PHE A 141 -1.07 4.11 -9.69
CA PHE A 141 -1.00 3.09 -10.73
C PHE A 141 -2.25 3.07 -11.63
N ILE A 142 -3.44 3.10 -11.04
CA ILE A 142 -4.71 3.09 -11.80
C ILE A 142 -4.88 4.38 -12.63
N ASN A 143 -4.35 5.52 -12.17
CA ASN A 143 -4.38 6.75 -12.94
C ASN A 143 -3.47 6.68 -14.19
N GLU A 144 -2.27 6.12 -14.04
CA GLU A 144 -1.35 5.92 -15.17
C GLU A 144 -1.84 4.82 -16.13
N ASP A 145 -2.50 3.78 -15.61
CA ASP A 145 -3.02 2.65 -16.38
C ASP A 145 -4.50 2.33 -16.08
N PRO A 146 -5.46 3.14 -16.61
CA PRO A 146 -6.89 3.02 -16.30
C PRO A 146 -7.51 1.66 -16.64
N ARG A 147 -6.88 0.86 -17.52
CA ARG A 147 -7.37 -0.48 -17.91
C ARG A 147 -7.53 -1.44 -16.73
N PHE A 148 -6.85 -1.18 -15.60
CA PHE A 148 -6.93 -2.00 -14.39
C PHE A 148 -8.00 -1.54 -13.39
N ASP A 149 -8.76 -0.48 -13.68
CA ASP A 149 -9.86 0.03 -12.84
C ASP A 149 -10.96 -1.03 -12.59
N THR A 150 -11.17 -1.90 -13.56
CA THR A 150 -12.13 -3.02 -13.53
C THR A 150 -11.59 -4.26 -12.83
N SER A 151 -10.36 -4.22 -12.30
CA SER A 151 -9.85 -5.31 -11.46
C SER A 151 -10.84 -5.58 -10.32
N PRO A 152 -11.17 -6.84 -10.01
CA PRO A 152 -12.11 -7.18 -8.94
C PRO A 152 -11.77 -6.52 -7.60
N ILE A 153 -10.47 -6.37 -7.31
CA ILE A 153 -9.98 -5.71 -6.10
C ILE A 153 -10.27 -4.21 -6.12
N ILE A 154 -9.93 -3.53 -7.21
CA ILE A 154 -10.12 -2.08 -7.34
C ILE A 154 -11.62 -1.74 -7.35
N TYR A 155 -12.40 -2.50 -8.11
CA TYR A 155 -13.85 -2.39 -8.11
C TYR A 155 -14.44 -2.56 -6.70
N HIS A 156 -13.96 -3.55 -5.94
CA HIS A 156 -14.41 -3.79 -4.57
C HIS A 156 -14.06 -2.63 -3.63
N ILE A 157 -12.83 -2.11 -3.70
CA ILE A 157 -12.39 -0.93 -2.94
C ILE A 157 -13.30 0.26 -3.24
N ASN A 158 -13.54 0.54 -4.53
CA ASN A 158 -14.39 1.65 -4.98
C ASN A 158 -15.83 1.51 -4.49
N GLN A 159 -16.41 0.30 -4.56
CA GLN A 159 -17.75 0.04 -4.03
C GLN A 159 -17.82 0.26 -2.51
N TYR A 160 -16.81 -0.18 -1.77
CA TYR A 160 -16.76 0.00 -0.31
C TYR A 160 -16.70 1.48 0.07
N VAL A 161 -15.76 2.22 -0.52
CA VAL A 161 -15.56 3.65 -0.21
C VAL A 161 -16.76 4.49 -0.68
N GLY A 162 -17.31 4.18 -1.85
CA GLY A 162 -18.52 4.81 -2.36
C GLY A 162 -19.70 4.69 -1.39
N ARG A 163 -19.98 3.46 -0.93
CA ARG A 163 -21.11 3.20 -0.02
C ARG A 163 -20.90 3.75 1.38
N ASN A 164 -19.70 3.58 1.95
CA ASN A 164 -19.48 3.80 3.38
C ASN A 164 -18.89 5.18 3.72
N TYR A 165 -18.34 5.91 2.75
CA TYR A 165 -17.68 7.19 3.01
C TYR A 165 -18.19 8.32 2.11
N VAL A 166 -18.16 8.13 0.79
CA VAL A 166 -18.48 9.20 -0.17
C VAL A 166 -19.94 9.68 -0.05
N MET A 167 -20.84 8.76 0.26
CA MET A 167 -22.27 9.08 0.44
C MET A 167 -22.61 9.63 1.83
N THR A 168 -21.63 9.78 2.74
CA THR A 168 -21.87 10.27 4.09
C THR A 168 -21.92 11.80 4.15
N ASP A 169 -22.66 12.35 5.11
CA ASP A 169 -22.71 13.80 5.32
C ASP A 169 -21.38 14.36 5.83
N GLN A 170 -20.58 13.52 6.49
CA GLN A 170 -19.22 13.88 6.94
C GLN A 170 -18.30 14.17 5.75
N PHE A 171 -18.36 13.34 4.69
CA PHE A 171 -17.59 13.60 3.47
C PHE A 171 -18.06 14.85 2.73
N LYS A 172 -19.38 15.08 2.63
CA LYS A 172 -19.93 16.31 2.04
C LYS A 172 -19.46 17.56 2.79
N PHE A 173 -19.40 17.51 4.12
CA PHE A 173 -18.85 18.58 4.93
C PHE A 173 -17.37 18.85 4.60
N TYR A 174 -16.53 17.81 4.50
CA TYR A 174 -15.12 17.99 4.14
C TYR A 174 -14.91 18.55 2.74
N LEU A 175 -15.67 18.05 1.74
CA LEU A 175 -15.63 18.59 0.38
C LEU A 175 -16.00 20.09 0.37
N THR A 176 -16.99 20.47 1.16
CA THR A 176 -17.40 21.87 1.30
C THR A 176 -16.28 22.72 1.89
N GLN A 177 -15.57 22.22 2.91
CA GLN A 177 -14.41 22.91 3.50
C GLN A 177 -13.27 23.09 2.48
N LEU A 178 -12.93 22.04 1.73
CA LEU A 178 -11.90 22.08 0.68
C LEU A 178 -12.25 23.09 -0.43
N GLN A 179 -13.51 23.17 -0.83
CA GLN A 179 -13.96 24.11 -1.87
C GLN A 179 -13.98 25.56 -1.40
N GLN A 180 -14.24 25.80 -0.10
CA GLN A 180 -14.42 27.15 0.44
C GLN A 180 -13.13 27.83 0.88
N GLN A 181 -12.03 27.09 1.07
CA GLN A 181 -10.78 27.65 1.62
C GLN A 181 -9.55 27.25 0.80
N SER A 182 -9.04 28.19 0.02
CA SER A 182 -7.86 28.03 -0.85
C SER A 182 -6.52 27.86 -0.10
N ASN A 183 -6.49 27.96 1.24
CA ASN A 183 -5.27 27.89 2.05
C ASN A 183 -5.46 27.09 3.36
N LEU A 184 -6.17 25.95 3.32
CA LEU A 184 -6.24 25.06 4.48
C LEU A 184 -4.87 24.43 4.76
N PRO A 185 -4.31 24.55 5.98
CA PRO A 185 -3.17 23.73 6.36
C PRO A 185 -3.53 22.25 6.32
N LYS A 186 -2.63 21.42 5.77
CA LYS A 186 -2.80 19.96 5.66
C LYS A 186 -3.11 19.28 7.00
N SER A 187 -2.79 19.92 8.12
CA SER A 187 -3.04 19.45 9.49
C SER A 187 -4.51 19.46 9.91
N ILE A 188 -5.43 19.95 9.07
CA ILE A 188 -6.86 19.97 9.38
C ILE A 188 -7.51 18.60 9.20
N PHE A 189 -6.92 17.74 8.36
CA PHE A 189 -7.41 16.39 8.17
C PHE A 189 -6.69 15.41 9.08
N THR A 190 -7.47 14.55 9.72
CA THR A 190 -6.92 13.39 10.43
C THR A 190 -6.40 12.36 9.42
N THR A 191 -5.52 11.45 9.87
CA THR A 191 -5.01 10.37 9.01
C THR A 191 -6.13 9.53 8.41
N LYS A 192 -7.18 9.25 9.18
CA LYS A 192 -8.38 8.52 8.74
C LYS A 192 -9.15 9.24 7.64
N GLN A 193 -9.33 10.55 7.77
CA GLN A 193 -9.98 11.36 6.73
C GLN A 193 -9.14 11.41 5.45
N LEU A 194 -7.82 11.61 5.59
CA LEU A 194 -6.89 11.61 4.45
C LEU A 194 -6.90 10.27 3.72
N PHE A 195 -6.88 9.16 4.45
CA PHE A 195 -6.96 7.82 3.88
C PHE A 195 -8.16 7.69 2.93
N TYR A 196 -9.36 8.06 3.40
CA TYR A 196 -10.55 7.92 2.58
C TYR A 196 -10.60 8.90 1.40
N ILE A 197 -10.18 10.16 1.59
CA ILE A 197 -10.09 11.16 0.52
C ILE A 197 -9.17 10.67 -0.60
N LYS A 198 -8.00 10.13 -0.24
CA LYS A 198 -7.03 9.66 -1.22
C LYS A 198 -7.46 8.35 -1.85
N THR A 199 -8.01 7.41 -1.07
CA THR A 199 -8.54 6.16 -1.61
C THR A 199 -9.65 6.42 -2.64
N PHE A 200 -10.46 7.46 -2.43
CA PHE A 200 -11.48 7.86 -3.41
C PHE A 200 -10.89 8.26 -4.78
N SER A 201 -9.62 8.64 -4.87
CA SER A 201 -9.00 8.91 -6.18
C SER A 201 -8.95 7.69 -7.11
N LEU A 202 -9.03 6.47 -6.58
CA LEU A 202 -9.25 5.24 -7.35
C LEU A 202 -10.59 5.23 -8.11
N SER A 203 -11.56 6.03 -7.68
CA SER A 203 -12.89 6.15 -8.30
C SER A 203 -13.00 7.35 -9.24
N LEU A 204 -11.96 8.20 -9.34
CA LEU A 204 -11.98 9.44 -10.13
C LEU A 204 -11.33 9.29 -11.51
N THR A 205 -10.80 8.13 -11.83
CA THR A 205 -10.11 7.81 -13.10
C THR A 205 -11.05 7.33 -14.21
N SER A 206 -12.36 7.35 -13.98
CA SER A 206 -13.41 6.98 -14.95
C SER A 206 -14.01 8.17 -15.67
#